data_AF-A0A2S1ZBV5-F1
#
_entry.id   AF-A0A2S1ZBV5-F1
#
_cell.length_a   1.000
_cell.length_b   1.000
_cell.length_c   1.000
_cell.angle_alpha   90.00
_cell.angle_beta   90.00
_cell.angle_gamma   90.00
#
_symmetry.space_group_name_H-M   'P 1'
#
loop_
_entity.id
_entity.type
_entity.pdbx_description
1 polymer ?
#
loop_
_entity_poly.entity_id
_entity_poly.type
_entity_poly.pdbx_seq_one_letter_code
_entity_poly.pdbx_strand_id
1 'polypeptide(L)'
;KTYQNHNVCVKNLLDDKLRYTDSILSLPEAPKKVLIIGSGGLSIGQAGEFDYSGSQAMKALREENIQTVLINPNIATVQTSKGMADKVYFLPLVPEYVEQVIRSERPSGVLLTFGGQTGLNCGVELQQSGIFDKYGVRILGTPIQAIIDTEDRKVFSERIAAIGEQVAPSMAAHSLEEALEAAEQLGYPVMARAAFSLGGLGPGFANTR
;
A
#
# COMPACT_ATOMS: atom_id res chain seq x y z
N LYS A 1 -46.33 36.75 23.80
CA LYS A 1 -45.21 35.91 23.30
C LYS A 1 -44.02 36.82 23.09
N THR A 2 -43.05 36.79 24.00
CA THR A 2 -41.84 37.61 23.96
C THR A 2 -40.86 36.95 22.99
N TYR A 3 -40.68 37.54 21.81
CA TYR A 3 -39.66 37.10 20.86
C TYR A 3 -38.32 37.70 21.30
N GLN A 4 -37.38 36.86 21.72
CA GLN A 4 -36.02 37.29 22.00
C GLN A 4 -35.33 37.63 20.68
N ASN A 5 -35.09 38.92 20.46
CA ASN A 5 -34.39 39.44 19.30
C ASN A 5 -32.89 39.11 19.45
N HIS A 6 -32.47 37.95 18.97
CA HIS A 6 -31.05 37.63 18.88
C HIS A 6 -30.46 38.45 17.74
N ASN A 7 -29.76 39.52 18.08
CA ASN A 7 -29.08 40.39 17.14
C ASN A 7 -27.82 39.65 16.64
N VAL A 8 -28.00 38.75 15.68
CA VAL A 8 -26.92 37.95 15.11
C VAL A 8 -26.09 38.84 14.20
N CYS A 9 -24.89 39.20 14.66
CA CYS A 9 -23.94 39.98 13.88
C CYS A 9 -23.33 39.09 12.78
N VAL A 10 -23.67 39.36 11.52
CA VAL A 10 -23.15 38.63 10.34
C VAL A 10 -21.62 38.62 10.33
N LYS A 11 -20.99 39.70 10.78
CA LYS A 11 -19.53 39.77 10.91
C LYS A 11 -18.98 38.72 11.87
N ASN A 12 -19.60 38.53 13.04
CA ASN A 12 -19.16 37.55 14.03
C ASN A 12 -19.35 36.12 13.53
N LEU A 13 -20.44 35.85 12.80
CA LEU A 13 -20.64 34.54 12.16
C LEU A 13 -19.60 34.23 11.09
N LEU A 14 -19.21 35.23 10.30
CA LEU A 14 -18.16 35.08 9.30
C LEU A 14 -16.81 34.90 9.97
N ASP A 15 -16.50 35.70 10.99
CA ASP A 15 -15.27 35.61 11.76
C ASP A 15 -15.13 34.25 12.44
N ASP A 16 -16.20 33.71 13.05
CA ASP A 16 -16.17 32.39 13.68
C ASP A 16 -16.03 31.25 12.66
N LYS A 17 -16.66 31.38 11.49
CA LYS A 17 -16.65 30.33 10.46
C LYS A 17 -15.37 30.33 9.62
N LEU A 18 -14.74 31.50 9.46
CA LEU A 18 -13.49 31.69 8.72
C LEU A 18 -12.29 31.79 9.65
N ARG A 19 -12.50 31.70 10.96
CA ARG A 19 -11.41 31.69 11.94
C ARG A 19 -10.51 30.51 11.64
N TYR A 20 -9.26 30.80 11.30
CA TYR A 20 -8.23 29.79 11.31
C TYR A 20 -8.08 29.29 12.75
N THR A 21 -8.52 28.06 12.98
CA THR A 21 -8.24 27.32 14.21
C THR A 21 -7.06 26.42 13.93
N ASP A 22 -6.02 26.47 14.77
CA ASP A 22 -4.82 25.60 14.74
C ASP A 22 -5.13 24.09 14.84
N SER A 23 -6.41 23.69 14.83
CA SER A 23 -6.87 22.33 15.02
C SER A 23 -6.59 21.39 13.83
N ILE A 24 -5.95 21.85 12.76
CA ILE A 24 -5.61 21.01 11.62
C ILE A 24 -4.21 21.43 11.13
N LEU A 25 -3.23 20.53 11.29
CA LEU A 25 -1.81 20.61 10.86
C LEU A 25 -0.77 20.74 11.99
N SER A 26 -0.91 20.00 13.10
CA SER A 26 0.32 19.35 13.56
C SER A 26 0.63 18.29 12.51
N LEU A 27 1.59 18.56 11.61
CA LEU A 27 2.14 17.50 10.78
C LEU A 27 2.55 16.37 11.74
N PRO A 28 2.11 15.12 11.51
CA PRO A 28 2.48 14.03 12.39
C PRO A 28 3.99 14.03 12.56
N GLU A 29 4.46 13.92 13.81
CA GLU A 29 5.89 13.94 14.12
C GLU A 29 6.60 12.94 13.20
N ALA A 30 7.66 13.42 12.53
CA ALA A 30 8.41 12.65 11.56
C ALA A 30 8.87 11.33 12.22
N PRO A 31 8.72 10.19 11.53
CA PRO A 31 9.12 8.90 12.08
C PRO A 31 10.63 8.91 12.32
N LYS A 32 11.06 8.52 13.52
CA LYS A 32 12.51 8.46 13.86
C LYS A 32 13.18 7.25 13.23
N LYS A 33 12.42 6.17 13.05
CA LYS A 33 12.86 4.92 12.45
C LYS A 33 11.78 4.35 11.55
N VAL A 34 12.17 3.95 10.34
CA VAL A 34 11.30 3.40 9.30
C VAL A 34 11.81 2.03 8.85
N LEU A 35 10.90 1.06 8.81
CA LEU A 35 11.14 -0.25 8.18
C LEU A 35 10.76 -0.19 6.70
N ILE A 36 11.58 -0.79 5.85
CA ILE A 36 11.35 -0.94 4.43
C ILE A 36 11.32 -2.43 4.13
N ILE A 37 10.26 -2.89 3.50
CA ILE A 37 10.12 -4.28 3.04
C ILE A 37 10.58 -4.33 1.57
N GLY A 38 11.67 -5.04 1.30
CA GLY A 38 12.22 -5.20 -0.04
C GLY A 38 11.37 -6.12 -0.93
N SER A 39 11.84 -6.35 -2.15
CA SER A 39 11.16 -7.21 -3.14
C SER A 39 11.55 -8.69 -3.09
N GLY A 40 12.64 -9.02 -2.41
CA GLY A 40 13.19 -10.37 -2.41
C GLY A 40 13.98 -10.67 -3.67
N GLY A 41 14.05 -11.96 -4.01
CA GLY A 41 14.77 -12.44 -5.18
C GLY A 41 14.20 -11.88 -6.49
N LEU A 42 15.05 -11.74 -7.50
CA LEU A 42 14.62 -11.30 -8.83
C LEU A 42 13.77 -12.40 -9.49
N SER A 43 12.64 -12.00 -10.06
CA SER A 43 11.74 -12.89 -10.81
C SER A 43 11.21 -12.17 -12.05
N ILE A 44 10.72 -12.93 -13.03
CA ILE A 44 10.08 -12.32 -14.21
C ILE A 44 8.87 -11.53 -13.74
N GLY A 45 8.79 -10.25 -14.14
CA GLY A 45 7.72 -9.34 -13.73
C GLY A 45 7.99 -8.60 -12.41
N GLN A 46 9.04 -8.94 -11.66
CA GLN A 46 9.49 -8.21 -10.47
C GLN A 46 11.02 -8.28 -10.35
N ALA A 47 11.70 -7.28 -10.87
CA ALA A 47 13.15 -7.30 -11.07
C ALA A 47 13.88 -6.15 -10.35
N GLY A 48 14.94 -5.63 -10.97
CA GLY A 48 15.87 -4.67 -10.37
C GLY A 48 15.29 -3.26 -10.16
N GLU A 49 14.11 -2.97 -10.70
CA GLU A 49 13.40 -1.71 -10.49
C GLU A 49 13.13 -1.44 -9.00
N PHE A 50 12.91 -2.50 -8.21
CA PHE A 50 12.69 -2.39 -6.77
C PHE A 50 13.97 -2.24 -5.96
N ASP A 51 15.11 -2.68 -6.50
CA ASP A 51 16.43 -2.34 -5.94
C ASP A 51 16.72 -0.86 -6.11
N TYR A 52 16.47 -0.34 -7.32
CA TYR A 52 16.58 1.08 -7.60
C TYR A 52 15.64 1.91 -6.70
N SER A 53 14.35 1.60 -6.68
CA SER A 53 13.37 2.40 -5.93
C SER A 53 13.57 2.30 -4.41
N GLY A 54 13.88 1.11 -3.89
CA GLY A 54 14.21 0.92 -2.47
C GLY A 54 15.45 1.70 -2.05
N SER A 55 16.49 1.72 -2.90
CA SER A 55 17.69 2.53 -2.67
C SER A 55 17.39 4.03 -2.64
N GLN A 56 16.54 4.53 -3.54
CA GLN A 56 16.11 5.93 -3.53
C GLN A 56 15.30 6.28 -2.27
N ALA A 57 14.41 5.39 -1.83
CA ALA A 57 13.63 5.59 -0.60
C ALA A 57 14.54 5.71 0.62
N MET A 58 15.54 4.83 0.77
CA MET A 58 16.50 4.91 1.87
C MET A 58 17.37 6.16 1.79
N LYS A 59 17.78 6.56 0.60
CA LYS A 59 18.52 7.81 0.39
C LYS A 59 17.72 9.02 0.87
N ALA A 60 16.44 9.12 0.46
CA ALA A 60 15.56 10.21 0.88
C ALA A 60 15.33 10.22 2.40
N LEU A 61 15.09 9.06 3.01
CA LEU A 61 14.94 8.97 4.48
C LEU A 61 16.22 9.40 5.22
N ARG A 62 17.40 9.04 4.70
CA ARG A 62 18.68 9.48 5.27
C ARG A 62 18.86 11.00 5.18
N GLU A 63 18.51 11.62 4.06
CA GLU A 63 18.58 13.07 3.88
C GLU A 63 17.73 13.82 4.91
N GLU A 64 16.62 13.21 5.35
CA GLU A 64 15.74 13.71 6.41
C GLU A 64 16.12 13.25 7.83
N ASN A 65 17.31 12.66 8.02
CA ASN A 65 17.81 12.13 9.30
C ASN A 65 16.91 11.06 9.95
N ILE A 66 16.21 10.26 9.12
CA ILE A 66 15.36 9.17 9.56
C ILE A 66 16.16 7.85 9.52
N GLN A 67 16.14 7.09 10.62
CA GLN A 67 16.80 5.79 10.66
C GLN A 67 16.08 4.77 9.78
N THR A 68 16.83 3.97 9.06
CA THR A 68 16.35 3.02 8.06
C THR A 68 16.70 1.59 8.44
N VAL A 69 15.67 0.75 8.48
CA VAL A 69 15.82 -0.71 8.59
C VAL A 69 15.29 -1.32 7.30
N LEU A 70 16.10 -2.13 6.64
CA LEU A 70 15.69 -2.90 5.47
C LEU A 70 15.59 -4.38 5.82
N ILE A 71 14.51 -5.04 5.40
CA ILE A 71 14.45 -6.49 5.29
C ILE A 71 14.37 -6.89 3.82
N ASN A 72 15.37 -7.65 3.34
CA ASN A 72 15.41 -8.17 1.98
C ASN A 72 16.40 -9.37 1.91
N PRO A 73 15.95 -10.57 1.50
CA PRO A 73 16.83 -11.73 1.39
C PRO A 73 17.77 -11.68 0.18
N ASN A 74 17.55 -10.78 -0.78
CA ASN A 74 18.35 -10.72 -1.99
C ASN A 74 19.66 -9.95 -1.79
N ILE A 75 20.75 -10.71 -1.60
CA ILE A 75 22.11 -10.20 -1.36
C ILE A 75 22.73 -9.50 -2.59
N ALA A 76 22.20 -9.73 -3.79
CA ALA A 76 22.74 -9.19 -5.04
C ALA A 76 22.12 -7.82 -5.40
N THR A 77 21.95 -6.94 -4.41
CA THR A 77 21.25 -5.66 -4.57
C THR A 77 22.03 -4.48 -3.97
N VAL A 78 21.91 -3.31 -4.59
CA VAL A 78 22.51 -2.07 -4.07
C VAL A 78 21.85 -1.67 -2.74
N GLN A 79 20.54 -1.89 -2.59
CA GLN A 79 19.80 -1.60 -1.36
C GLN A 79 20.35 -2.33 -0.13
N THR A 80 20.94 -3.53 -0.29
CA THR A 80 21.53 -4.30 0.81
C THR A 80 23.03 -4.02 1.02
N SER A 81 23.62 -3.13 0.23
CA SER A 81 25.03 -2.75 0.36
C SER A 81 25.31 -2.00 1.66
N LYS A 82 26.53 -2.17 2.18
CA LYS A 82 26.96 -1.51 3.41
C LYS A 82 26.82 0.01 3.30
N GLY A 83 26.12 0.61 4.27
CA GLY A 83 25.89 2.06 4.31
C GLY A 83 24.68 2.52 3.51
N MET A 84 23.91 1.62 2.87
CA MET A 84 22.67 1.99 2.20
C MET A 84 21.46 2.02 3.15
N ALA A 85 21.40 1.14 4.13
CA ALA A 85 20.50 1.24 5.29
C ALA A 85 21.33 1.30 6.58
N ASP A 86 20.75 1.79 7.68
CA ASP A 86 21.39 1.70 9.00
C ASP A 86 21.48 0.26 9.48
N LYS A 87 20.46 -0.55 9.15
CA LYS A 87 20.44 -1.99 9.42
C LYS A 87 19.77 -2.78 8.31
N VAL A 88 20.35 -3.91 7.95
CA VAL A 88 19.84 -4.82 6.91
C VAL A 88 19.59 -6.19 7.52
N TYR A 89 18.43 -6.77 7.22
CA TYR A 89 18.04 -8.12 7.58
C TYR A 89 17.90 -8.98 6.32
N PHE A 90 18.76 -9.98 6.19
CA PHE A 90 18.68 -11.00 5.14
C PHE A 90 17.77 -12.14 5.59
N LEU A 91 16.47 -11.85 5.69
CA LEU A 91 15.45 -12.79 6.16
C LEU A 91 14.35 -12.96 5.10
N PRO A 92 13.62 -14.09 5.10
CA PRO A 92 12.47 -14.28 4.22
C PRO A 92 11.40 -13.19 4.42
N LEU A 93 10.76 -12.77 3.32
CA LEU A 93 9.70 -11.75 3.33
C LEU A 93 8.32 -12.37 3.58
N VAL A 94 8.19 -13.00 4.74
CA VAL A 94 6.92 -13.56 5.22
C VAL A 94 6.58 -12.94 6.58
N PRO A 95 5.29 -12.85 6.96
CA PRO A 95 4.85 -12.08 8.12
C PRO A 95 5.56 -12.42 9.42
N GLU A 96 5.84 -13.71 9.67
CA GLU A 96 6.51 -14.17 10.88
C GLU A 96 7.90 -13.56 11.07
N TYR A 97 8.71 -13.50 10.01
CA TYR A 97 10.05 -12.92 10.08
C TYR A 97 9.99 -11.39 10.10
N VAL A 98 9.06 -10.79 9.36
CA VAL A 98 8.87 -9.33 9.39
C VAL A 98 8.41 -8.88 10.78
N GLU A 99 7.51 -9.62 11.45
CA GLU A 99 7.10 -9.34 12.83
C GLU A 99 8.30 -9.40 13.77
N GLN A 100 9.18 -10.39 13.63
CA GLN A 100 10.39 -10.47 14.45
C GLN A 100 11.29 -9.24 14.29
N VAL A 101 11.43 -8.73 13.07
CA VAL A 101 12.16 -7.48 12.80
C VAL A 101 11.45 -6.29 13.44
N ILE A 102 10.14 -6.16 13.26
CA ILE A 102 9.33 -5.09 13.90
C ILE A 102 9.48 -5.13 15.42
N ARG A 103 9.41 -6.31 16.03
CA ARG A 103 9.54 -6.52 17.47
C ARG A 103 10.92 -6.12 17.98
N SER A 104 11.97 -6.44 17.23
CA SER A 104 13.37 -6.13 17.57
C SER A 104 13.67 -4.65 17.39
N GLU A 105 13.25 -4.06 16.27
CA GLU A 105 13.67 -2.73 15.86
C GLU A 105 12.76 -1.61 16.34
N ARG A 106 11.50 -1.94 16.66
CA ARG A 106 10.44 -1.00 17.06
C ARG A 106 10.38 0.23 16.13
N PRO A 107 10.22 0.03 14.81
CA PRO A 107 10.10 1.13 13.88
C PRO A 107 8.78 1.89 14.13
N SER A 108 8.82 3.22 14.04
CA SER A 108 7.64 4.07 14.15
C SER A 108 6.81 4.13 12.86
N GLY A 109 7.39 3.69 11.74
CA GLY A 109 6.68 3.58 10.48
C GLY A 109 7.24 2.50 9.56
N VAL A 110 6.47 2.15 8.54
CA VAL A 110 6.81 1.14 7.53
C VAL A 110 6.44 1.62 6.13
N LEU A 111 7.30 1.36 5.16
CA LEU A 111 7.05 1.59 3.74
C LEU A 111 6.91 0.25 3.01
N LEU A 112 5.74 0.05 2.38
CA LEU A 112 5.36 -1.19 1.70
C LEU A 112 5.49 -1.09 0.17
N THR A 113 5.52 0.13 -0.37
CA THR A 113 5.40 0.43 -1.81
C THR A 113 6.70 0.26 -2.61
N PHE A 114 7.80 -0.12 -1.97
CA PHE A 114 9.11 -0.27 -2.61
C PHE A 114 9.55 -1.73 -2.76
N GLY A 115 8.70 -2.69 -2.35
CA GLY A 115 8.99 -4.12 -2.37
C GLY A 115 8.22 -4.92 -3.43
N GLY A 116 7.65 -4.26 -4.44
CA GLY A 116 6.79 -4.91 -5.43
C GLY A 116 5.60 -5.64 -4.80
N GLN A 117 5.10 -6.69 -5.47
CA GLN A 117 3.98 -7.47 -4.97
C GLN A 117 4.35 -8.22 -3.68
N THR A 118 5.59 -8.68 -3.55
CA THR A 118 6.05 -9.39 -2.34
C THR A 118 5.88 -8.51 -1.10
N GLY A 119 6.36 -7.26 -1.16
CA GLY A 119 6.23 -6.31 -0.06
C GLY A 119 4.79 -5.91 0.23
N LEU A 120 3.98 -5.70 -0.82
CA LEU A 120 2.56 -5.36 -0.68
C LEU A 120 1.77 -6.49 -0.03
N ASN A 121 1.89 -7.73 -0.54
CA ASN A 121 1.16 -8.88 -0.01
C ASN A 121 1.53 -9.15 1.46
N CYS A 122 2.83 -9.13 1.78
CA CYS A 122 3.28 -9.29 3.16
C CYS A 122 2.74 -8.17 4.07
N GLY A 123 2.72 -6.92 3.58
CA GLY A 123 2.14 -5.79 4.29
C GLY A 123 0.65 -5.94 4.56
N VAL A 124 -0.13 -6.40 3.57
CA VAL A 124 -1.58 -6.65 3.74
C VAL A 124 -1.81 -7.74 4.79
N GLU A 125 -1.05 -8.83 4.76
CA GLU A 125 -1.18 -9.92 5.72
C GLU A 125 -0.81 -9.49 7.16
N LEU A 126 0.24 -8.67 7.31
CA LEU A 126 0.64 -8.06 8.60
C LEU A 126 -0.46 -7.14 9.15
N GLN A 127 -1.10 -6.35 8.29
CA GLN A 127 -2.23 -5.49 8.68
C GLN A 127 -3.43 -6.33 9.11
N GLN A 128 -3.81 -7.34 8.32
CA GLN A 128 -4.93 -8.23 8.64
C GLN A 128 -4.71 -8.99 9.95
N SER A 129 -3.46 -9.33 10.24
CA SER A 129 -3.06 -9.97 11.51
C SER A 129 -2.97 -8.99 12.69
N GLY A 130 -3.23 -7.69 12.49
CA GLY A 130 -3.19 -6.65 13.52
C GLY A 130 -1.78 -6.35 14.05
N ILE A 131 -0.73 -6.76 13.33
CA ILE A 131 0.66 -6.65 13.79
C ILE A 131 1.10 -5.17 13.84
N PHE A 132 0.73 -4.38 12.84
CA PHE A 132 1.07 -2.95 12.83
C PHE A 132 0.47 -2.21 14.02
N ASP A 133 -0.80 -2.46 14.35
CA ASP A 133 -1.46 -1.87 15.51
C ASP A 133 -0.85 -2.36 16.82
N LYS A 134 -0.58 -3.67 16.95
CA LYS A 134 0.05 -4.29 18.12
C LYS A 134 1.39 -3.64 18.49
N TYR A 135 2.18 -3.22 17.52
CA TYR A 135 3.49 -2.59 17.74
C TYR A 135 3.50 -1.07 17.54
N GLY A 136 2.36 -0.45 17.22
CA GLY A 136 2.24 0.99 16.97
C GLY A 136 3.02 1.46 15.73
N VAL A 137 3.13 0.62 14.70
CA VAL A 137 3.84 0.92 13.46
C VAL A 137 2.87 1.59 12.48
N ARG A 138 3.19 2.80 12.03
CA ARG A 138 2.37 3.50 11.05
C ARG A 138 2.76 3.13 9.62
N ILE A 139 1.80 2.78 8.78
CA ILE A 139 2.04 2.61 7.35
C ILE A 139 2.22 4.01 6.73
N LEU A 140 3.36 4.23 6.09
CA LEU A 140 3.73 5.49 5.47
C LEU A 140 3.49 5.42 3.95
N GLY A 141 3.23 6.58 3.33
CA GLY A 141 2.91 6.67 1.91
C GLY A 141 1.46 6.30 1.63
N THR A 142 1.24 5.38 0.69
CA THR A 142 -0.11 4.95 0.31
C THR A 142 -0.79 4.19 1.46
N PRO A 143 -1.99 4.62 1.90
CA PRO A 143 -2.74 3.89 2.93
C PRO A 143 -3.00 2.44 2.53
N ILE A 144 -2.96 1.52 3.49
CA ILE A 144 -3.15 0.09 3.24
C ILE A 144 -4.52 -0.23 2.61
N GLN A 145 -5.56 0.52 2.99
CA GLN A 145 -6.87 0.35 2.38
C GLN A 145 -6.85 0.71 0.89
N ALA A 146 -6.10 1.75 0.50
CA ALA A 146 -5.96 2.10 -0.92
C ALA A 146 -5.23 1.00 -1.68
N ILE A 147 -4.21 0.38 -1.08
CA ILE A 147 -3.52 -0.79 -1.66
C ILE A 147 -4.54 -1.93 -1.89
N ILE A 148 -5.28 -2.32 -0.85
CA ILE A 148 -6.29 -3.39 -0.92
C ILE A 148 -7.34 -3.09 -2.00
N ASP A 149 -7.87 -1.86 -2.01
CA ASP A 149 -8.89 -1.42 -2.97
C ASP A 149 -8.40 -1.46 -4.42
N THR A 150 -7.09 -1.29 -4.65
CA THR A 150 -6.50 -1.33 -6.00
C THR A 150 -6.07 -2.73 -6.45
N GLU A 151 -5.78 -3.63 -5.51
CA GLU A 151 -5.36 -5.01 -5.79
C GLU A 151 -6.55 -5.95 -5.99
N ASP A 152 -7.67 -5.71 -5.29
CA ASP A 152 -8.93 -6.42 -5.51
C ASP A 152 -9.66 -5.87 -6.75
N ARG A 153 -9.85 -6.71 -7.76
CA ARG A 153 -10.42 -6.30 -9.06
C ARG A 153 -11.90 -5.91 -8.98
N LYS A 154 -12.65 -6.50 -8.05
CA LYS A 154 -14.06 -6.17 -7.85
C LYS A 154 -14.15 -4.81 -7.16
N VAL A 155 -13.44 -4.64 -6.05
CA VAL A 155 -13.40 -3.37 -5.31
C VAL A 155 -12.89 -2.24 -6.19
N PHE A 156 -11.84 -2.49 -6.99
CA PHE A 156 -11.33 -1.52 -7.95
C PHE A 156 -12.41 -1.06 -8.93
N SER A 157 -13.14 -2.00 -9.55
CA SER A 157 -14.21 -1.70 -10.49
C SER A 157 -15.33 -0.87 -9.85
N GLU A 158 -15.71 -1.21 -8.62
CA GLU A 158 -16.71 -0.47 -7.83
C GLU A 158 -16.23 0.96 -7.50
N ARG A 159 -14.96 1.14 -7.14
CA ARG A 159 -14.35 2.46 -6.85
C ARG A 159 -14.31 3.34 -8.10
N ILE A 160 -13.99 2.78 -9.26
CA ILE A 160 -13.98 3.50 -10.55
C ILE A 160 -15.40 3.88 -10.98
N ALA A 161 -16.37 2.96 -10.83
CA ALA A 161 -17.77 3.25 -11.12
C ALA A 161 -18.33 4.37 -10.22
N ALA A 162 -17.92 4.43 -8.95
CA ALA A 162 -18.36 5.44 -8.00
C ALA A 162 -17.96 6.88 -8.40
N ILE A 163 -16.90 7.05 -9.20
CA ILE A 163 -16.48 8.35 -9.73
C ILE A 163 -17.05 8.63 -11.14
N GLY A 164 -17.91 7.76 -11.66
CA GLY A 164 -18.51 7.90 -13.00
C GLY A 164 -17.61 7.46 -14.15
N GLU A 165 -16.47 6.83 -13.85
CA GLU A 165 -15.55 6.30 -14.85
C GLU A 165 -15.91 4.86 -15.23
N GLN A 166 -15.46 4.43 -16.40
CA GLN A 166 -15.82 3.13 -16.96
C GLN A 166 -14.66 2.15 -16.95
N VAL A 167 -14.95 0.91 -16.57
CA VAL A 167 -14.05 -0.24 -16.76
C VAL A 167 -14.61 -1.14 -17.86
N ALA A 168 -13.74 -1.91 -18.50
CA ALA A 168 -14.18 -2.95 -19.42
C ALA A 168 -15.12 -3.94 -18.67
N PRO A 169 -16.17 -4.45 -19.34
CA PRO A 169 -17.03 -5.49 -18.77
C PRO A 169 -16.19 -6.64 -18.23
N SER A 170 -16.36 -6.95 -16.95
CA SER A 170 -15.54 -7.95 -16.27
C SER A 170 -16.31 -8.57 -15.11
N MET A 171 -15.92 -9.79 -14.75
CA MET A 171 -16.49 -10.55 -13.64
C MET A 171 -15.36 -11.18 -12.84
N ALA A 172 -15.45 -11.13 -11.51
CA ALA A 172 -14.56 -11.87 -10.63
C ALA A 172 -15.05 -13.32 -10.52
N ALA A 173 -14.11 -14.26 -10.55
CA ALA A 173 -14.38 -15.69 -10.42
C ALA A 173 -13.39 -16.31 -9.42
N HIS A 174 -13.89 -17.21 -8.58
CA HIS A 174 -13.12 -17.92 -7.55
C HIS A 174 -13.03 -19.43 -7.81
N SER A 175 -13.75 -19.93 -8.83
CA SER A 175 -13.76 -21.33 -9.28
C SER A 175 -13.65 -21.42 -10.80
N LEU A 176 -13.33 -22.62 -11.31
CA LEU A 176 -13.27 -22.85 -12.75
C LEU A 176 -14.65 -22.71 -13.38
N GLU A 177 -15.69 -23.21 -12.70
CA GLU A 177 -17.08 -23.11 -13.14
C GLU A 177 -17.51 -21.65 -13.29
N GLU A 178 -17.26 -20.81 -12.27
CA GLU A 178 -17.56 -19.37 -12.32
C GLU A 178 -16.82 -18.68 -13.47
N ALA A 179 -15.56 -19.05 -13.72
CA ALA A 179 -14.77 -18.46 -14.79
C ALA A 179 -15.33 -18.80 -16.18
N LEU A 180 -15.81 -20.04 -16.38
CA LEU A 180 -16.44 -20.49 -17.62
C LEU A 180 -17.78 -19.80 -17.85
N GLU A 181 -18.61 -19.69 -16.80
CA GLU A 181 -19.88 -18.97 -16.87
C GLU A 181 -19.68 -17.48 -17.18
N ALA A 182 -18.70 -16.84 -16.53
CA ALA A 182 -18.33 -15.46 -16.80
C ALA A 182 -17.87 -15.28 -18.26
N ALA A 183 -17.06 -16.21 -18.78
CA ALA A 183 -16.59 -16.14 -20.16
C ALA A 183 -17.73 -16.30 -21.19
N GLU A 184 -18.71 -17.16 -20.91
CA GLU A 184 -19.92 -17.29 -21.74
C GLU A 184 -20.79 -16.03 -21.72
N GLN A 185 -20.93 -15.38 -20.55
CA GLN A 185 -21.70 -14.14 -20.41
C GLN A 185 -21.03 -12.95 -21.08
N LEU A 186 -19.71 -12.83 -20.97
CA LEU A 186 -18.92 -11.73 -21.56
C LEU A 186 -18.70 -11.91 -23.07
N GLY A 187 -18.66 -13.15 -23.54
CA GLY A 187 -18.37 -13.51 -24.92
C GLY A 187 -16.88 -13.55 -25.23
N TYR A 188 -16.45 -14.59 -25.95
CA TYR A 188 -15.06 -14.74 -26.38
C TYR A 188 -14.68 -13.76 -27.50
N PRO A 189 -13.43 -13.27 -27.57
CA PRO A 189 -12.30 -13.60 -26.68
C PRO A 189 -12.36 -12.88 -25.33
N VAL A 190 -11.96 -13.58 -24.26
CA VAL A 190 -11.88 -13.03 -22.90
C VAL A 190 -10.44 -13.04 -22.38
N MET A 191 -10.14 -12.11 -21.48
CA MET A 191 -8.83 -12.02 -20.81
C MET A 191 -9.00 -12.36 -19.33
N ALA A 192 -8.41 -13.47 -18.90
CA ALA A 192 -8.28 -13.80 -17.49
C ALA A 192 -7.11 -13.01 -16.88
N ARG A 193 -7.25 -12.51 -15.64
CA ARG A 193 -6.18 -11.86 -14.88
C ARG A 193 -6.32 -12.21 -13.41
N ALA A 194 -5.23 -12.63 -12.77
CA ALA A 194 -5.21 -12.90 -11.34
C ALA A 194 -5.23 -11.59 -10.51
N ALA A 195 -5.93 -11.61 -9.37
CA ALA A 195 -5.84 -10.57 -8.34
C ALA A 195 -4.54 -10.72 -7.53
N PHE A 196 -4.11 -9.65 -6.84
CA PHE A 196 -2.89 -9.64 -6.00
C PHE A 196 -1.62 -10.14 -6.71
N SER A 197 -1.51 -9.84 -8.01
CA SER A 197 -0.41 -10.26 -8.87
C SER A 197 0.08 -9.11 -9.75
N LEU A 198 1.38 -9.11 -10.03
CA LEU A 198 2.06 -8.14 -10.90
C LEU A 198 2.74 -8.87 -12.06
N GLY A 199 3.10 -8.13 -13.11
CA GLY A 199 3.93 -8.63 -14.22
C GLY A 199 3.25 -9.64 -15.13
N GLY A 200 1.94 -9.82 -15.00
CA GLY A 200 1.21 -10.81 -15.78
C GLY A 200 1.52 -12.24 -15.33
N LEU A 201 1.54 -12.48 -14.02
CA LEU A 201 1.49 -13.82 -13.46
C LEU A 201 0.05 -14.37 -13.52
N GLY A 202 -0.17 -15.40 -14.35
CA GLY A 202 -1.46 -16.05 -14.51
C GLY A 202 -2.52 -15.42 -15.42
N PRO A 203 -2.31 -14.32 -16.19
CA PRO A 203 -3.26 -13.89 -17.19
C PRO A 203 -3.13 -14.72 -18.45
N GLY A 204 -4.23 -14.78 -19.21
CA GLY A 204 -4.28 -15.47 -20.49
C GLY A 204 -5.45 -14.97 -21.31
N PHE A 205 -5.28 -15.00 -22.63
CA PHE A 205 -6.37 -14.82 -23.57
C PHE A 205 -7.00 -16.18 -23.86
N ALA A 206 -8.29 -16.28 -23.61
CA ALA A 206 -9.09 -17.40 -24.08
C ALA A 206 -9.87 -16.92 -25.31
N ASN A 207 -9.60 -17.53 -26.46
CA ASN A 207 -10.35 -17.27 -27.71
C ASN A 207 -11.57 -18.18 -27.85
N THR A 208 -11.57 -19.27 -27.09
CA THR A 208 -12.63 -20.28 -27.04
C THR A 208 -12.74 -20.81 -25.61
N ARG A 209 -13.80 -21.57 -25.37
CA ARG A 209 -13.94 -22.42 -24.18
C ARG A 209 -12.77 -23.40 -24.06
#